data_AF-A0A919GTR5-F1
#
_entry.id   AF-A0A919GTR5-F1
#
_cell.length_a   1.000
_cell.length_b   1.000
_cell.length_c   1.000
_cell.angle_alpha   90.00
_cell.angle_beta   90.00
_cell.angle_gamma   90.00
#
_symmetry.space_group_name_H-M   'P 1'
#
loop_
_entity.id
_entity.type
_entity.pdbx_description
1 polymer ?
#
loop_
_entity_poly.entity_id
_entity_poly.type
_entity_poly.pdbx_seq_one_letter_code
_entity_poly.pdbx_strand_id
1 'polypeptide(L)'
;MGYAHEYADAILHRGRIPMEPVDFVPDWVDRPRKAKFYPGAQTLPLPDPAPATGAGPQFTLPLLSGMLQDSYGLTGRRLGVQANTDLAALPHYTQANWSRGTASGGGLYPVSVYWAAGPGAPVTPGLYHYAPHQHGMRRLLTGDVTGEVRRVLGAEGGEGSEGAEGSEGSAHGPLAAAAGCSQYLVLGVKYWQNSFKYNSFSFHAVSMDVGALLQTWRLWAAARGLRIAPVLWFDEERLARLLGVEAREEGVFAVVPLEWAGSAARSAAGAAAPVTDPGPVVLHRDSERSRAVLEFDTLERIHEATLGRAADRPAPGALDAAAAFPVRGGAPVPLPPPAVAPLGVERALRARRSSFGRFDASRAVTAGQLAAALADCAATSVGSEAERPGGPRLTALYAFVNHVEGIAPGTYAYDPQAHALRPVVPGPPGPFLQRNYFLSNYNLEQAGAVIVPTVRTTAVLDAVGDRGYRLVNAAVGAVAQTFYTTAAAHGLGAGVALGFDNVSYVEELGLTGSDEAPLLIMLLGHERPLPADFRHEIA
;
A
#
# COMPACT_ATOMS: atom_id res chain seq x y z
N MET A 1 -22.59 -6.37 -13.62
CA MET A 1 -21.45 -6.60 -12.72
C MET A 1 -20.25 -6.97 -13.57
N GLY A 2 -19.09 -6.35 -13.31
CA GLY A 2 -17.85 -6.67 -14.02
C GLY A 2 -17.12 -7.83 -13.36
N TYR A 3 -16.01 -8.27 -13.96
CA TYR A 3 -15.23 -9.40 -13.43
C TYR A 3 -14.59 -9.09 -12.06
N ALA A 4 -14.41 -7.81 -11.70
CA ALA A 4 -13.91 -7.45 -10.38
C ALA A 4 -14.87 -7.82 -9.24
N HIS A 5 -16.19 -7.84 -9.47
CA HIS A 5 -17.16 -8.34 -8.48
C HIS A 5 -16.98 -9.84 -8.25
N GLU A 6 -16.82 -10.62 -9.33
CA GLU A 6 -16.56 -12.07 -9.24
C GLU A 6 -15.23 -12.37 -8.53
N TYR A 7 -14.18 -11.63 -8.87
CA TYR A 7 -12.87 -11.77 -8.22
C TYR A 7 -12.92 -11.38 -6.73
N ALA A 8 -13.65 -10.31 -6.39
CA ALA A 8 -13.84 -9.91 -4.98
C ALA A 8 -14.57 -10.98 -4.17
N ASP A 9 -15.60 -11.59 -4.74
CA ASP A 9 -16.34 -12.70 -4.13
C ASP A 9 -15.45 -13.93 -3.94
N ALA A 10 -14.68 -14.31 -4.96
CA ALA A 10 -13.72 -15.42 -4.87
C ALA A 10 -12.68 -15.18 -3.77
N ILE A 11 -12.20 -13.95 -3.60
CA ILE A 11 -11.26 -13.58 -2.54
C ILE A 11 -11.88 -13.71 -1.15
N LEU A 12 -13.12 -13.26 -0.97
CA LEU A 12 -13.84 -13.37 0.30
C LEU A 12 -14.05 -14.84 0.70
N HIS A 13 -14.31 -15.71 -0.27
CA HIS A 13 -14.59 -17.13 -0.03
C HIS A 13 -13.36 -18.05 -0.12
N ARG A 14 -12.17 -17.51 -0.42
CA ARG A 14 -10.96 -18.31 -0.74
C ARG A 14 -10.51 -19.31 0.33
N GLY A 15 -10.88 -19.06 1.60
CA GLY A 15 -10.57 -19.95 2.72
C GLY A 15 -11.45 -21.21 2.74
N ARG A 16 -12.61 -21.17 2.07
CA ARG A 16 -13.59 -22.27 1.98
C ARG A 16 -13.65 -22.85 0.57
N ILE A 17 -13.42 -22.03 -0.45
CA ILE A 17 -13.40 -22.40 -1.88
C ILE A 17 -12.04 -21.98 -2.45
N PRO A 18 -11.10 -22.92 -2.69
CA PRO A 18 -9.79 -22.58 -3.23
C PRO A 18 -9.87 -21.84 -4.56
N MET A 19 -8.98 -20.86 -4.76
CA MET A 19 -8.82 -20.19 -6.05
C MET A 19 -7.94 -21.03 -6.97
N GLU A 20 -8.31 -21.14 -8.24
CA GLU A 20 -7.48 -21.79 -9.25
C GLU A 20 -6.15 -21.02 -9.47
N PRO A 21 -5.03 -21.70 -9.79
CA PRO A 21 -4.87 -23.15 -9.79
C PRO A 21 -4.83 -23.74 -8.37
N VAL A 22 -5.66 -24.76 -8.12
CA VAL A 22 -5.64 -25.51 -6.86
C VAL A 22 -4.32 -26.29 -6.74
N ASP A 23 -3.83 -26.45 -5.50
CA ASP A 23 -2.60 -27.18 -5.18
C ASP A 23 -1.31 -26.67 -5.86
N PHE A 24 -1.31 -25.42 -6.31
CA PHE A 24 -0.11 -24.79 -6.85
C PHE A 24 1.02 -24.73 -5.82
N VAL A 25 2.20 -25.23 -6.22
CA VAL A 25 3.42 -25.20 -5.40
C VAL A 25 4.44 -24.26 -6.03
N PRO A 26 4.85 -23.19 -5.33
CA PRO A 26 5.90 -22.27 -5.81
C PRO A 26 7.26 -22.95 -5.99
N ASP A 27 7.90 -22.75 -7.14
CA ASP A 27 9.31 -23.12 -7.34
C ASP A 27 10.23 -22.02 -6.77
N TRP A 28 10.71 -22.26 -5.54
CA TRP A 28 11.63 -21.34 -4.87
C TRP A 28 13.04 -21.33 -5.48
N VAL A 29 13.45 -22.40 -6.17
CA VAL A 29 14.75 -22.49 -6.86
C VAL A 29 14.72 -21.58 -8.09
N ASP A 30 13.60 -21.55 -8.82
CA ASP A 30 13.37 -20.72 -10.01
C ASP A 30 12.61 -19.40 -9.73
N ARG A 31 12.57 -18.94 -8.47
CA ARG A 31 11.92 -17.67 -8.09
C ARG A 31 12.45 -16.43 -8.85
N PRO A 32 11.66 -15.36 -8.99
CA PRO A 32 12.10 -14.15 -9.66
C PRO A 32 13.13 -13.33 -8.86
N ARG A 33 13.69 -12.30 -9.51
CA ARG A 33 14.49 -11.29 -8.78
C ARG A 33 13.61 -10.46 -7.84
N LYS A 34 14.15 -10.09 -6.67
CA LYS A 34 13.47 -9.21 -5.67
C LYS A 34 13.37 -7.73 -6.10
N ALA A 35 13.95 -7.37 -7.23
CA ALA A 35 13.89 -6.06 -7.87
C ALA A 35 14.25 -6.22 -9.35
N LYS A 36 13.71 -5.36 -10.22
CA LYS A 36 14.05 -5.34 -11.64
C LYS A 36 15.54 -5.02 -11.84
N PHE A 37 16.13 -5.62 -12.86
CA PHE A 37 17.53 -5.43 -13.24
C PHE A 37 17.61 -5.12 -14.73
N TYR A 38 18.08 -3.93 -15.06
CA TYR A 38 18.29 -3.48 -16.44
C TYR A 38 19.78 -3.55 -16.78
N PRO A 39 20.24 -4.55 -17.57
CA PRO A 39 21.64 -4.63 -17.98
C PRO A 39 22.05 -3.43 -18.83
N GLY A 40 23.27 -2.94 -18.64
CA GLY A 40 23.83 -1.82 -19.41
C GLY A 40 23.24 -0.43 -19.09
N ALA A 41 22.14 -0.33 -18.33
CA ALA A 41 21.59 0.95 -17.90
C ALA A 41 22.50 1.63 -16.86
N GLN A 42 22.82 2.91 -17.09
CA GLN A 42 23.64 3.69 -16.18
C GLN A 42 22.88 3.97 -14.87
N THR A 43 23.52 3.73 -13.73
CA THR A 43 22.97 4.04 -12.40
C THR A 43 23.54 5.36 -11.89
N LEU A 44 22.67 6.28 -11.51
CA LEU A 44 23.01 7.49 -10.78
C LEU A 44 22.81 7.23 -9.28
N PRO A 45 23.83 7.34 -8.42
CA PRO A 45 23.63 7.22 -6.98
C PRO A 45 22.74 8.36 -6.49
N LEU A 46 21.82 8.06 -5.59
CA LEU A 46 21.05 9.11 -4.91
C LEU A 46 21.91 9.72 -3.78
N PRO A 47 21.79 11.04 -3.53
CA PRO A 47 22.54 11.71 -2.47
C PRO A 47 22.04 11.27 -1.10
N ASP A 48 22.82 11.57 -0.06
CA ASP A 48 22.36 11.38 1.32
C ASP A 48 21.04 12.14 1.58
N PRO A 49 20.13 11.57 2.40
CA PRO A 49 18.85 12.19 2.70
C PRO A 49 19.02 13.52 3.43
N ALA A 50 18.20 14.50 3.08
CA ALA A 50 18.14 15.76 3.83
C ALA A 50 17.60 15.53 5.26
N PRO A 51 18.09 16.29 6.27
CA PRO A 51 17.53 16.25 7.62
C PRO A 51 16.05 16.66 7.60
N ALA A 52 15.28 16.13 8.56
CA ALA A 52 13.83 16.35 8.63
C ALA A 52 13.41 17.81 8.92
N THR A 53 14.30 18.63 9.45
CA THR A 53 14.04 20.02 9.83
C THR A 53 14.30 20.99 8.68
N GLY A 54 13.37 21.92 8.42
CA GLY A 54 13.57 23.02 7.48
C GLY A 54 13.25 22.70 6.02
N ALA A 55 12.52 21.62 5.75
CA ALA A 55 11.99 21.38 4.41
C ALA A 55 10.94 22.46 4.07
N GLY A 56 11.11 23.14 2.94
CA GLY A 56 10.05 23.95 2.33
C GLY A 56 8.95 23.05 1.75
N PRO A 57 7.84 23.62 1.23
CA PRO A 57 6.69 22.85 0.74
C PRO A 57 6.96 22.08 -0.57
N GLN A 58 8.20 22.02 -1.04
CA GLN A 58 8.58 21.47 -2.34
C GLN A 58 9.66 20.39 -2.20
N PHE A 59 9.56 19.35 -3.04
CA PHE A 59 10.55 18.31 -3.18
C PHE A 59 11.87 18.83 -3.75
N THR A 60 12.95 18.24 -3.26
CA THR A 60 14.31 18.36 -3.80
C THR A 60 14.87 16.95 -3.99
N LEU A 61 15.99 16.80 -4.68
CA LEU A 61 16.62 15.48 -4.85
C LEU A 61 16.98 14.80 -3.51
N PRO A 62 17.55 15.50 -2.50
CA PRO A 62 17.75 14.90 -1.16
C PRO A 62 16.47 14.46 -0.45
N LEU A 63 15.34 15.17 -0.65
CA LEU A 63 14.05 14.77 -0.09
C LEU A 63 13.50 13.53 -0.80
N LEU A 64 13.53 13.50 -2.14
CA LEU A 64 13.17 12.31 -2.91
C LEU A 64 14.04 11.10 -2.52
N SER A 65 15.34 11.32 -2.37
CA SER A 65 16.30 10.31 -1.92
C SER A 65 15.88 9.71 -0.57
N GLY A 66 15.67 10.53 0.45
CA GLY A 66 15.26 10.07 1.77
C GLY A 66 13.91 9.34 1.76
N MET A 67 12.94 9.85 1.01
CA MET A 67 11.64 9.18 0.88
C MET A 67 11.79 7.79 0.26
N LEU A 68 12.61 7.63 -0.78
CA LEU A 68 12.85 6.33 -1.42
C LEU A 68 13.65 5.38 -0.52
N GLN A 69 14.63 5.89 0.23
CA GLN A 69 15.42 5.10 1.16
C GLN A 69 14.57 4.57 2.32
N ASP A 70 13.77 5.44 2.94
CA ASP A 70 12.94 5.11 4.09
C ASP A 70 11.68 4.33 3.73
N SER A 71 11.32 4.26 2.45
CA SER A 71 10.16 3.49 1.98
C SER A 71 10.57 2.13 1.39
N TYR A 72 11.23 2.14 0.24
CA TYR A 72 11.49 0.95 -0.59
C TYR A 72 12.98 0.60 -0.70
N GLY A 73 13.86 1.46 -0.17
CA GLY A 73 15.28 1.16 0.05
C GLY A 73 15.48 0.07 1.09
N LEU A 74 16.67 -0.51 1.10
CA LEU A 74 17.04 -1.54 2.08
C LEU A 74 17.41 -0.86 3.40
N THR A 75 16.68 -1.15 4.47
CA THR A 75 16.90 -0.55 5.80
C THR A 75 17.76 -1.42 6.71
N GLY A 76 17.88 -2.71 6.42
CA GLY A 76 18.73 -3.63 7.18
C GLY A 76 18.51 -5.09 6.82
N ARG A 77 19.50 -5.94 7.11
CA ARG A 77 19.38 -7.40 6.90
C ARG A 77 18.52 -8.00 8.02
N ARG A 78 17.58 -8.87 7.66
CA ARG A 78 16.75 -9.61 8.61
C ARG A 78 17.53 -10.81 9.14
N LEU A 79 18.06 -10.67 10.35
CA LEU A 79 18.83 -11.73 11.04
C LEU A 79 18.10 -12.33 12.25
N GLY A 80 16.99 -11.73 12.68
CA GLY A 80 16.25 -12.23 13.83
C GLY A 80 15.52 -13.55 13.54
N VAL A 81 15.62 -14.49 14.47
CA VAL A 81 14.88 -15.76 14.48
C VAL A 81 13.39 -15.49 14.80
N GLN A 82 12.50 -16.06 14.01
CA GLN A 82 11.04 -15.85 14.10
C GLN A 82 10.29 -16.97 13.36
N ALA A 83 8.99 -17.13 13.63
CA ALA A 83 8.16 -18.29 13.23
C ALA A 83 7.83 -18.40 11.71
N ASN A 84 8.36 -17.51 10.89
CA ASN A 84 8.12 -17.34 9.46
C ASN A 84 9.45 -17.22 8.67
N THR A 85 10.60 -17.54 9.27
CA THR A 85 11.92 -17.53 8.61
C THR A 85 12.39 -18.96 8.39
N ASP A 86 12.82 -19.28 7.17
CA ASP A 86 13.67 -20.43 6.93
C ASP A 86 15.06 -20.19 7.56
N LEU A 87 15.33 -20.86 8.67
CA LEU A 87 16.57 -20.69 9.43
C LEU A 87 17.80 -21.07 8.62
N ALA A 88 17.68 -22.02 7.67
CA ALA A 88 18.78 -22.42 6.81
C ALA A 88 19.25 -21.29 5.89
N ALA A 89 18.37 -20.35 5.54
CA ALA A 89 18.71 -19.22 4.67
C ALA A 89 19.50 -18.10 5.38
N LEU A 90 19.48 -18.04 6.73
CA LEU A 90 20.09 -16.94 7.49
C LEU A 90 21.60 -16.76 7.24
N PRO A 91 22.43 -17.82 7.19
CA PRO A 91 23.87 -17.69 6.94
C PRO A 91 24.20 -17.29 5.49
N HIS A 92 23.35 -17.60 4.50
CA HIS A 92 23.67 -17.45 3.08
C HIS A 92 23.37 -16.04 2.56
N TYR A 93 24.42 -15.26 2.24
CA TYR A 93 24.27 -13.90 1.70
C TYR A 93 23.44 -13.84 0.42
N THR A 94 23.60 -14.81 -0.49
CA THR A 94 22.85 -14.90 -1.75
C THR A 94 21.34 -15.09 -1.56
N GLN A 95 20.92 -15.48 -0.36
CA GLN A 95 19.53 -15.68 0.03
C GLN A 95 19.03 -14.65 1.05
N ALA A 96 19.86 -13.64 1.36
CA ALA A 96 19.56 -12.66 2.40
C ALA A 96 18.21 -11.97 2.19
N ASN A 97 17.45 -11.87 3.28
CA ASN A 97 16.23 -11.09 3.36
C ASN A 97 16.55 -9.71 3.96
N TRP A 98 15.99 -8.68 3.35
CA TRP A 98 16.21 -7.29 3.74
C TRP A 98 14.88 -6.66 4.16
N SER A 99 14.94 -5.87 5.21
CA SER A 99 13.86 -4.98 5.61
C SER A 99 13.80 -3.77 4.69
N ARG A 100 12.59 -3.26 4.54
CA ARG A 100 12.24 -1.99 3.90
C ARG A 100 11.26 -1.27 4.82
N GLY A 101 11.11 0.05 4.71
CA GLY A 101 10.15 0.78 5.55
C GLY A 101 8.69 0.58 5.14
N THR A 102 8.44 0.02 3.95
CA THR A 102 7.09 -0.31 3.45
C THR A 102 6.77 -1.79 3.67
N ALA A 103 5.54 -2.12 4.11
CA ALA A 103 5.05 -3.49 4.17
C ALA A 103 4.85 -4.10 2.77
N SER A 104 4.98 -5.42 2.66
CA SER A 104 4.67 -6.13 1.40
C SER A 104 4.25 -7.56 1.69
N GLY A 105 3.23 -8.03 0.99
CA GLY A 105 2.76 -9.41 1.02
C GLY A 105 3.90 -10.40 0.80
N GLY A 106 4.17 -11.23 1.80
CA GLY A 106 5.26 -12.22 1.75
C GLY A 106 6.69 -11.63 1.71
N GLY A 107 6.84 -10.31 1.82
CA GLY A 107 8.13 -9.62 1.66
C GLY A 107 8.72 -9.75 0.26
N LEU A 108 7.87 -9.82 -0.77
CA LEU A 108 8.26 -10.03 -2.17
C LEU A 108 8.58 -8.72 -2.89
N TYR A 109 7.97 -7.61 -2.46
CA TYR A 109 8.20 -6.25 -2.95
C TYR A 109 8.05 -6.10 -4.48
N PRO A 110 6.85 -6.39 -5.04
CA PRO A 110 6.62 -6.40 -6.49
C PRO A 110 6.47 -5.00 -7.13
N VAL A 111 6.41 -3.94 -6.30
CA VAL A 111 6.20 -2.58 -6.80
C VAL A 111 7.50 -2.04 -7.39
N SER A 112 7.46 -1.64 -8.66
CA SER A 112 8.54 -0.95 -9.34
C SER A 112 8.31 0.56 -9.27
N VAL A 113 9.34 1.31 -8.86
CA VAL A 113 9.27 2.77 -8.76
C VAL A 113 10.07 3.39 -9.89
N TYR A 114 9.38 4.12 -10.76
CA TYR A 114 10.00 4.91 -11.81
C TYR A 114 9.91 6.41 -11.48
N TRP A 115 10.86 7.19 -11.98
CA TRP A 115 10.89 8.64 -11.88
C TRP A 115 11.01 9.24 -13.27
N ALA A 116 9.96 9.92 -13.72
CA ALA A 116 10.02 10.80 -14.89
C ALA A 116 10.58 12.15 -14.44
N ALA A 117 11.87 12.34 -14.69
CA ALA A 117 12.60 13.55 -14.34
C ALA A 117 12.54 14.56 -15.50
N GLY A 118 11.84 15.67 -15.31
CA GLY A 118 11.77 16.77 -16.27
C GLY A 118 12.66 17.96 -15.88
N PRO A 119 12.43 19.13 -16.50
CA PRO A 119 13.16 20.36 -16.21
C PRO A 119 13.14 20.73 -14.72
N GLY A 120 14.27 21.20 -14.20
CA GLY A 120 14.44 21.54 -12.79
C GLY A 120 14.91 20.39 -11.90
N ALA A 121 14.87 19.15 -12.38
CA ALA A 121 15.60 18.06 -11.73
C ALA A 121 17.12 18.30 -11.85
N PRO A 122 17.92 18.08 -10.80
CA PRO A 122 19.38 18.14 -10.88
C PRO A 122 19.98 16.87 -11.53
N VAL A 123 19.31 16.35 -12.56
CA VAL A 123 19.74 15.20 -13.39
C VAL A 123 19.35 15.48 -14.85
N THR A 124 19.90 14.73 -15.80
CA THR A 124 19.45 14.79 -17.19
C THR A 124 17.95 14.46 -17.28
N PRO A 125 17.12 15.21 -18.02
CA PRO A 125 15.74 14.83 -18.23
C PRO A 125 15.62 13.42 -18.82
N GLY A 126 14.69 12.64 -18.31
CA GLY A 126 14.59 11.22 -18.67
C GLY A 126 13.65 10.42 -17.79
N LEU A 127 13.58 9.13 -18.09
CA LEU A 127 12.87 8.15 -17.28
C LEU A 127 13.87 7.26 -16.54
N TYR A 128 13.67 7.14 -15.24
CA TYR A 128 14.55 6.43 -14.34
C TYR A 128 13.81 5.33 -13.59
N HIS A 129 14.48 4.23 -13.26
CA HIS A 129 13.98 3.21 -12.34
C HIS A 129 14.80 3.20 -11.06
N TYR A 130 14.13 3.21 -9.91
CA TYR A 130 14.79 3.14 -8.61
C TYR A 130 15.36 1.72 -8.37
N ALA A 131 16.67 1.61 -8.23
CA ALA A 131 17.38 0.38 -7.90
C ALA A 131 17.61 0.29 -6.38
N PRO A 132 16.76 -0.42 -5.62
CA PRO A 132 16.80 -0.40 -4.16
C PRO A 132 18.09 -0.97 -3.57
N HIS A 133 18.74 -1.92 -4.25
CA HIS A 133 20.01 -2.52 -3.81
C HIS A 133 21.20 -1.55 -3.86
N GLN A 134 21.13 -0.53 -4.72
CA GLN A 134 22.21 0.44 -4.92
C GLN A 134 21.86 1.82 -4.38
N HIS A 135 20.63 2.00 -3.86
CA HIS A 135 20.05 3.28 -3.55
C HIS A 135 20.35 4.32 -4.64
N GLY A 136 19.89 4.03 -5.86
CA GLY A 136 20.22 4.80 -7.05
C GLY A 136 19.13 4.76 -8.11
N MET A 137 19.18 5.70 -9.05
CA MET A 137 18.26 5.83 -10.18
C MET A 137 18.93 5.32 -11.46
N ARG A 138 18.40 4.24 -12.04
CA ARG A 138 18.85 3.70 -13.33
C ARG A 138 18.19 4.44 -14.47
N ARG A 139 18.96 5.10 -15.33
CA ARG A 139 18.42 5.80 -16.50
C ARG A 139 17.98 4.80 -17.56
N LEU A 140 16.70 4.80 -17.88
CA LEU A 140 16.07 3.93 -18.88
C LEU A 140 15.78 4.67 -20.20
N LEU A 141 15.59 5.97 -20.14
CA LEU A 141 15.39 6.81 -21.32
C LEU A 141 15.95 8.21 -21.05
N THR A 142 16.54 8.82 -22.08
CA THR A 142 17.02 10.21 -22.05
C THR A 142 16.09 11.06 -22.89
N GLY A 143 15.70 12.24 -22.37
CA GLY A 143 14.74 13.14 -23.01
C GLY A 143 13.60 13.50 -22.07
N ASP A 144 13.05 14.70 -22.21
CA ASP A 144 11.91 15.13 -21.41
C ASP A 144 10.63 14.41 -21.88
N VAL A 145 10.10 13.53 -21.02
CA VAL A 145 8.86 12.78 -21.24
C VAL A 145 7.68 13.31 -20.43
N THR A 146 7.85 14.44 -19.73
CA THR A 146 6.80 14.97 -18.85
C THR A 146 5.55 15.40 -19.61
N GLY A 147 5.69 15.82 -20.88
CA GLY A 147 4.55 16.07 -21.76
C GLY A 147 3.71 14.81 -22.01
N GLU A 148 4.35 13.68 -22.31
CA GLU A 148 3.65 12.40 -22.46
C GLU A 148 2.96 11.97 -21.16
N VAL A 149 3.61 12.15 -20.01
CA VAL A 149 2.99 11.86 -18.71
C VAL A 149 1.76 12.73 -18.48
N ARG A 150 1.83 14.05 -18.72
CA ARG A 150 0.66 14.94 -18.60
C ARG A 150 -0.49 14.52 -19.53
N ARG A 151 -0.17 14.08 -20.75
CA ARG A 151 -1.18 13.60 -21.70
C ARG A 151 -1.85 12.31 -21.24
N VAL A 152 -1.07 11.34 -20.75
CA VAL A 152 -1.56 10.10 -20.14
C VAL A 152 -2.54 10.39 -18.99
N LEU A 153 -2.24 11.42 -18.19
CA LEU A 153 -3.09 11.85 -17.09
C LEU A 153 -4.31 12.66 -17.54
N GLY A 154 -4.41 13.05 -18.82
CA GLY A 154 -5.45 13.98 -19.30
C GLY A 154 -5.33 15.36 -18.64
N ALA A 155 -4.10 15.80 -18.35
CA ALA A 155 -3.79 17.08 -17.71
C ALA A 155 -3.34 18.17 -18.70
N GLU A 156 -3.41 17.90 -20.01
CA GLU A 156 -3.18 18.91 -21.06
C GLU A 156 -4.46 19.75 -21.23
N GLY A 157 -4.45 21.02 -20.79
CA GLY A 157 -5.60 21.93 -20.97
C GLY A 157 -6.07 22.74 -19.75
N GLY A 158 -5.28 22.84 -18.67
CA GLY A 158 -5.62 23.63 -17.47
C GLY A 158 -5.59 25.16 -17.63
N GLU A 159 -5.64 25.71 -18.85
CA GLU A 159 -5.84 27.14 -19.08
C GLU A 159 -7.31 27.35 -19.52
N GLY A 160 -8.16 27.79 -18.60
CA GLY A 160 -9.45 28.43 -18.91
C GLY A 160 -10.68 27.53 -19.06
N SER A 161 -11.15 26.90 -17.98
CA SER A 161 -12.60 26.70 -17.79
C SER A 161 -13.19 27.90 -17.05
N GLU A 162 -13.21 29.06 -17.71
CA GLU A 162 -14.14 30.14 -17.36
C GLU A 162 -15.56 29.62 -17.67
N GLY A 163 -16.22 29.05 -16.66
CA GLY A 163 -17.55 28.47 -16.82
C GLY A 163 -18.09 27.71 -15.60
N ALA A 164 -17.28 27.46 -14.58
CA ALA A 164 -17.76 26.90 -13.31
C ALA A 164 -17.60 27.92 -12.17
N GLU A 165 -18.28 29.07 -12.28
CA GLU A 165 -18.55 29.92 -11.11
C GLU A 165 -19.46 29.13 -10.16
N GLY A 166 -18.88 28.49 -9.15
CA GLY A 166 -19.68 27.82 -8.11
C GLY A 166 -18.97 26.85 -7.18
N SER A 167 -17.72 26.44 -7.39
CA SER A 167 -17.04 25.56 -6.42
C SER A 167 -15.62 26.01 -6.10
N GLU A 168 -15.45 26.67 -4.96
CA GLU A 168 -14.16 27.03 -4.35
C GLU A 168 -13.29 25.80 -3.95
N GLY A 169 -13.66 24.57 -4.32
CA GLY A 169 -12.96 23.33 -3.97
C GLY A 169 -12.02 22.74 -5.03
N SER A 170 -11.99 23.27 -6.26
CA SER A 170 -11.35 22.60 -7.42
C SER A 170 -9.85 22.82 -7.58
N ALA A 171 -9.24 23.79 -6.88
CA ALA A 171 -7.85 24.20 -7.16
C ALA A 171 -6.76 23.28 -6.58
N HIS A 172 -7.11 22.27 -5.77
CA HIS A 172 -6.14 21.52 -4.95
C HIS A 172 -6.23 19.99 -5.11
N GLY A 173 -6.81 19.51 -6.22
CA GLY A 173 -6.91 18.08 -6.53
C GLY A 173 -5.62 17.49 -7.12
N PRO A 174 -5.41 16.16 -7.08
CA PRO A 174 -4.22 15.49 -7.63
C PRO A 174 -3.92 15.84 -9.10
N LEU A 175 -4.96 16.05 -9.91
CA LEU A 175 -4.82 16.41 -11.33
C LEU A 175 -4.35 17.86 -11.55
N ALA A 176 -4.85 18.80 -10.74
CA ALA A 176 -4.40 20.18 -10.78
C ALA A 176 -2.92 20.28 -10.39
N ALA A 177 -2.50 19.51 -9.37
CA ALA A 177 -1.09 19.36 -9.05
C ALA A 177 -0.29 18.76 -10.21
N ALA A 178 -0.84 17.77 -10.92
CA ALA A 178 -0.17 17.13 -12.05
C ALA A 178 0.12 18.05 -13.24
N ALA A 179 -0.75 19.03 -13.54
CA ALA A 179 -0.64 19.86 -14.74
C ALA A 179 0.60 20.79 -14.75
N GLY A 180 1.04 21.25 -13.57
CA GLY A 180 2.21 22.13 -13.40
C GLY A 180 3.51 21.42 -12.98
N CYS A 181 3.46 20.10 -12.77
CA CYS A 181 4.63 19.35 -12.30
C CYS A 181 5.64 19.09 -13.44
N SER A 182 6.92 19.09 -13.08
CA SER A 182 8.00 18.60 -13.95
C SER A 182 8.55 17.25 -13.49
N GLN A 183 8.06 16.72 -12.38
CA GLN A 183 8.56 15.50 -11.75
C GLN A 183 7.38 14.58 -11.41
N TYR A 184 7.46 13.32 -11.82
CA TYR A 184 6.44 12.33 -11.53
C TYR A 184 7.09 11.01 -11.10
N LEU A 185 6.57 10.40 -10.03
CA LEU A 185 6.84 9.00 -9.75
C LEU A 185 5.76 8.15 -10.41
N VAL A 186 6.14 7.01 -10.97
CA VAL A 186 5.21 6.04 -11.55
C VAL A 186 5.40 4.71 -10.84
N LEU A 187 4.31 4.12 -10.37
CA LEU A 187 4.30 2.84 -9.68
C LEU A 187 3.83 1.73 -10.62
N GLY A 188 4.75 0.86 -11.02
CA GLY A 188 4.46 -0.38 -11.71
C GLY A 188 4.36 -1.56 -10.74
N VAL A 189 3.77 -2.67 -11.17
CA VAL A 189 3.73 -3.94 -10.42
C VAL A 189 4.10 -5.06 -11.35
N LYS A 190 5.29 -5.65 -11.16
CA LYS A 190 5.70 -6.82 -11.94
C LYS A 190 5.02 -8.05 -11.35
N TYR A 191 4.00 -8.58 -12.02
CA TYR A 191 3.14 -9.62 -11.44
C TYR A 191 3.90 -10.86 -11.04
N TRP A 192 4.83 -11.34 -11.89
CA TRP A 192 5.62 -12.54 -11.62
C TRP A 192 6.38 -12.48 -10.29
N GLN A 193 6.83 -11.29 -9.84
CA GLN A 193 7.50 -11.13 -8.55
C GLN A 193 6.65 -11.55 -7.35
N ASN A 194 5.34 -11.60 -7.51
CA ASN A 194 4.39 -11.99 -6.48
C ASN A 194 3.62 -13.28 -6.86
N SER A 195 3.14 -13.40 -8.10
CA SER A 195 2.33 -14.52 -8.56
C SER A 195 3.10 -15.86 -8.58
N PHE A 196 4.43 -15.86 -8.67
CA PHE A 196 5.21 -17.10 -8.51
C PHE A 196 4.94 -17.80 -7.16
N LYS A 197 4.57 -17.03 -6.13
CA LYS A 197 4.20 -17.52 -4.80
C LYS A 197 2.68 -17.57 -4.59
N TYR A 198 1.99 -16.52 -5.03
CA TYR A 198 0.60 -16.26 -4.67
C TYR A 198 -0.40 -16.49 -5.81
N ASN A 199 0.03 -17.06 -6.94
CA ASN A 199 -0.83 -17.37 -8.10
C ASN A 199 -1.86 -16.26 -8.40
N SER A 200 -3.12 -16.63 -8.55
CA SER A 200 -4.29 -15.76 -8.72
C SER A 200 -4.58 -14.84 -7.54
N PHE A 201 -4.19 -15.18 -6.30
CA PHE A 201 -4.31 -14.27 -5.15
C PHE A 201 -3.41 -13.03 -5.28
N SER A 202 -2.44 -13.06 -6.20
CA SER A 202 -1.46 -12.01 -6.40
C SER A 202 -2.08 -10.62 -6.58
N PHE A 203 -3.14 -10.48 -7.39
CA PHE A 203 -3.72 -9.16 -7.68
C PHE A 203 -4.23 -8.44 -6.44
N HIS A 204 -4.80 -9.19 -5.50
CA HIS A 204 -5.27 -8.69 -4.22
C HIS A 204 -4.09 -8.20 -3.37
N ALA A 205 -3.07 -9.05 -3.22
CA ALA A 205 -1.88 -8.73 -2.42
C ALA A 205 -1.09 -7.54 -2.98
N VAL A 206 -0.85 -7.49 -4.29
CA VAL A 206 -0.03 -6.41 -4.90
C VAL A 206 -0.74 -5.07 -4.90
N SER A 207 -2.08 -5.05 -5.00
CA SER A 207 -2.86 -3.83 -4.87
C SER A 207 -2.74 -3.24 -3.46
N MET A 208 -2.69 -4.08 -2.42
CA MET A 208 -2.39 -3.63 -1.05
C MET A 208 -0.95 -3.14 -0.91
N ASP A 209 0.02 -3.79 -1.55
CA ASP A 209 1.42 -3.35 -1.52
C ASP A 209 1.61 -1.94 -2.11
N VAL A 210 0.86 -1.60 -3.17
CA VAL A 210 0.82 -0.23 -3.72
C VAL A 210 0.26 0.76 -2.69
N GLY A 211 -0.86 0.42 -2.05
CA GLY A 211 -1.44 1.24 -0.99
C GLY A 211 -0.49 1.47 0.19
N ALA A 212 0.21 0.43 0.62
CA ALA A 212 1.22 0.52 1.68
C ALA A 212 2.37 1.46 1.28
N LEU A 213 2.85 1.40 0.03
CA LEU A 213 3.91 2.29 -0.44
C LEU A 213 3.44 3.75 -0.49
N LEU A 214 2.27 3.99 -1.08
CA LEU A 214 1.69 5.33 -1.17
C LEU A 214 1.50 5.93 0.22
N GLN A 215 0.99 5.16 1.19
CA GLN A 215 0.83 5.64 2.56
C GLN A 215 2.17 5.86 3.26
N THR A 216 3.20 5.04 2.98
CA THR A 216 4.55 5.30 3.48
C THR A 216 5.05 6.68 3.02
N TRP A 217 4.85 7.01 1.74
CA TRP A 217 5.23 8.32 1.19
C TRP A 217 4.41 9.46 1.78
N ARG A 218 3.10 9.28 1.98
CA ARG A 218 2.23 10.29 2.60
C ARG A 218 2.64 10.58 4.04
N LEU A 219 2.90 9.56 4.86
CA LEU A 219 3.39 9.74 6.22
C LEU A 219 4.76 10.45 6.24
N TRP A 220 5.68 10.02 5.37
CA TRP A 220 7.02 10.59 5.28
C TRP A 220 7.00 12.06 4.84
N ALA A 221 6.16 12.38 3.86
CA ALA A 221 5.98 13.72 3.30
C ALA A 221 5.29 14.66 4.30
N ALA A 222 4.19 14.22 4.92
CA ALA A 222 3.45 15.01 5.90
C ALA A 222 4.32 15.42 7.10
N ALA A 223 5.20 14.52 7.57
CA ALA A 223 6.16 14.82 8.63
C ALA A 223 7.17 15.93 8.27
N ARG A 224 7.23 16.34 6.99
CA ARG A 224 8.13 17.37 6.44
C ARG A 224 7.36 18.53 5.79
N GLY A 225 6.04 18.62 6.01
CA GLY A 225 5.20 19.66 5.40
C GLY A 225 5.01 19.52 3.89
N LEU A 226 5.35 18.36 3.32
CA LEU A 226 5.14 18.01 1.92
C LEU A 226 3.81 17.28 1.74
N ARG A 227 3.27 17.34 0.52
CA ARG A 227 2.05 16.62 0.15
C ARG A 227 2.33 15.59 -0.95
N ILE A 228 1.69 14.43 -0.82
CA ILE A 228 1.65 13.39 -1.85
C ILE A 228 0.18 13.12 -2.18
N ALA A 229 -0.13 13.17 -3.46
CA ALA A 229 -1.47 12.99 -4.00
C ALA A 229 -1.39 12.09 -5.25
N PRO A 230 -1.63 10.77 -5.12
CA PRO A 230 -1.58 9.86 -6.26
C PRO A 230 -2.75 10.08 -7.23
N VAL A 231 -2.48 9.87 -8.51
CA VAL A 231 -3.47 9.73 -9.58
C VAL A 231 -3.57 8.25 -9.93
N LEU A 232 -4.77 7.69 -9.84
CA LEU A 232 -5.02 6.26 -10.05
C LEU A 232 -5.75 5.96 -11.36
N TRP A 233 -6.45 6.93 -11.96
CA TRP A 233 -7.13 6.82 -13.25
C TRP A 233 -6.40 7.64 -14.33
N PHE A 234 -5.90 6.93 -15.35
CA PHE A 234 -5.11 7.44 -16.46
C PHE A 234 -5.02 6.38 -17.57
N ASP A 235 -4.52 6.78 -18.74
CA ASP A 235 -4.23 5.87 -19.86
C ASP A 235 -3.04 4.95 -19.53
N GLU A 236 -3.33 3.84 -18.83
CA GLU A 236 -2.35 2.86 -18.36
C GLU A 236 -1.57 2.21 -19.51
N GLU A 237 -2.25 1.88 -20.61
CA GLU A 237 -1.59 1.24 -21.76
C GLU A 237 -0.57 2.17 -22.42
N ARG A 238 -0.89 3.45 -22.57
CA ARG A 238 0.07 4.42 -23.10
C ARG A 238 1.26 4.62 -22.17
N LEU A 239 1.03 4.60 -20.86
CA LEU A 239 2.12 4.69 -19.89
C LEU A 239 2.98 3.42 -19.88
N ALA A 240 2.39 2.24 -20.01
CA ALA A 240 3.09 0.97 -20.15
C ALA A 240 3.97 0.95 -21.42
N ARG A 241 3.45 1.46 -22.55
CA ARG A 241 4.24 1.65 -23.78
C ARG A 241 5.43 2.58 -23.57
N LEU A 242 5.25 3.73 -22.91
CA LEU A 242 6.36 4.64 -22.57
C LEU A 242 7.43 3.93 -21.73
N LEU A 243 7.01 3.14 -20.74
CA LEU A 243 7.89 2.36 -19.85
C LEU A 243 8.54 1.15 -20.54
N GLY A 244 8.12 0.80 -21.76
CA GLY A 244 8.62 -0.37 -22.48
C GLY A 244 8.28 -1.70 -21.79
N VAL A 245 7.16 -1.75 -21.05
CA VAL A 245 6.67 -2.95 -20.37
C VAL A 245 5.42 -3.50 -21.04
N GLU A 246 5.26 -4.82 -21.04
CA GLU A 246 4.05 -5.47 -21.50
C GLU A 246 3.00 -5.42 -20.38
N ALA A 247 1.79 -4.90 -20.66
CA ALA A 247 0.76 -4.69 -19.65
C ALA A 247 0.41 -5.99 -18.89
N ARG A 248 0.33 -7.12 -19.60
CA ARG A 248 0.09 -8.45 -19.01
C ARG A 248 1.16 -8.89 -17.99
N GLU A 249 2.40 -8.44 -18.14
CA GLU A 249 3.51 -8.80 -17.24
C GLU A 249 3.66 -7.79 -16.10
N GLU A 250 3.38 -6.52 -16.38
CA GLU A 250 3.50 -5.40 -15.45
C GLU A 250 2.39 -4.37 -15.63
N GLY A 251 1.51 -4.27 -14.62
CA GLY A 251 0.49 -3.21 -14.56
C GLY A 251 1.05 -1.91 -14.01
N VAL A 252 0.48 -0.77 -14.40
CA VAL A 252 0.82 0.56 -13.87
C VAL A 252 -0.31 1.06 -12.98
N PHE A 253 -0.03 1.21 -11.69
CA PHE A 253 -1.06 1.37 -10.67
C PHE A 253 -1.28 2.81 -10.23
N ALA A 254 -0.24 3.64 -10.25
CA ALA A 254 -0.35 5.02 -9.80
C ALA A 254 0.70 5.92 -10.47
N VAL A 255 0.35 7.18 -10.63
CA VAL A 255 1.28 8.27 -10.94
C VAL A 255 1.22 9.28 -9.80
N VAL A 256 2.37 9.72 -9.30
CA VAL A 256 2.48 10.67 -8.19
C VAL A 256 3.23 11.90 -8.67
N PRO A 257 2.51 12.99 -8.99
CA PRO A 257 3.13 14.28 -9.26
C PRO A 257 3.86 14.80 -8.01
N LEU A 258 5.04 15.40 -8.21
CA LEU A 258 5.82 16.01 -7.13
C LEU A 258 5.98 17.51 -7.37
N GLU A 259 5.50 18.32 -6.44
CA GLU A 259 5.81 19.76 -6.43
C GLU A 259 7.30 19.94 -6.19
N TRP A 260 8.04 20.43 -7.20
CA TRP A 260 9.49 20.43 -7.19
C TRP A 260 10.09 21.81 -7.03
N ALA A 261 11.11 21.93 -6.18
CA ALA A 261 11.80 23.19 -5.92
C ALA A 261 12.54 23.68 -7.18
N GLY A 262 12.40 24.96 -7.49
CA GLY A 262 13.00 25.54 -8.70
C GLY A 262 12.28 25.17 -10.00
N SER A 263 11.14 24.46 -9.93
CA SER A 263 10.19 24.42 -11.04
C SER A 263 9.54 25.81 -11.17
N ALA A 264 10.16 26.71 -11.94
CA ALA A 264 9.39 27.81 -12.48
C ALA A 264 8.30 27.17 -13.34
N ALA A 265 7.03 27.45 -13.04
CA ALA A 265 5.90 27.10 -13.89
C ALA A 265 6.08 27.83 -15.23
N ARG A 266 6.98 27.33 -16.08
CA ARG A 266 6.99 27.70 -17.48
C ARG A 266 5.81 26.93 -18.04
N SER A 267 4.71 27.65 -18.28
CA SER A 267 3.75 27.27 -19.30
C SER A 267 4.58 27.01 -20.54
N ALA A 268 4.84 25.74 -20.83
CA ALA A 268 5.26 25.36 -22.17
C ALA A 268 4.00 25.47 -23.02
N ALA A 269 3.59 26.71 -23.29
CA ALA A 269 2.77 27.08 -24.43
C ALA A 269 3.58 26.81 -25.69
N GLY A 270 3.82 25.52 -25.96
CA GLY A 270 4.05 25.02 -27.29
C GLY A 270 2.82 24.22 -27.61
N ALA A 271 1.96 24.74 -28.49
CA ALA A 271 0.85 23.99 -29.04
C ALA A 271 1.38 22.60 -29.44
N ALA A 272 0.85 21.55 -28.80
CA ALA A 272 1.20 20.19 -29.18
C ALA A 272 0.79 20.03 -30.64
N ALA A 273 1.77 19.99 -31.54
CA ALA A 273 1.52 19.53 -32.90
C ALA A 273 0.85 18.15 -32.79
N PRO A 274 -0.15 17.81 -33.61
CA PRO A 274 -0.72 16.48 -33.62
C PRO A 274 0.42 15.48 -33.89
N VAL A 275 0.83 14.74 -32.85
CA VAL A 275 1.94 13.81 -32.95
C VAL A 275 1.38 12.51 -33.54
N THR A 276 1.74 12.25 -34.79
CA THR A 276 1.47 11.00 -35.52
C THR A 276 2.52 9.91 -35.25
N ASP A 277 3.55 10.22 -34.45
CA ASP A 277 4.66 9.34 -34.10
C ASP A 277 4.31 8.49 -32.84
N PRO A 278 4.79 7.25 -32.68
CA PRO A 278 4.39 6.35 -31.58
C PRO A 278 4.83 6.82 -30.18
N GLY A 279 5.46 8.00 -30.06
CA GLY A 279 5.99 8.55 -28.82
C GLY A 279 7.30 7.88 -28.39
N PRO A 280 8.00 8.46 -27.40
CA PRO A 280 9.21 7.86 -26.84
C PRO A 280 8.89 6.52 -26.13
N VAL A 281 9.81 5.56 -26.23
CA VAL A 281 9.70 4.23 -25.59
C VAL A 281 11.02 3.83 -24.96
N VAL A 282 10.97 3.32 -23.73
CA VAL A 282 12.13 2.68 -23.09
C VAL A 282 12.51 1.41 -23.84
N LEU A 283 13.77 1.31 -24.27
CA LEU A 283 14.31 0.13 -24.93
C LEU A 283 15.06 -0.81 -23.98
N HIS A 284 15.44 -0.32 -22.79
CA HIS A 284 16.06 -1.16 -21.76
C HIS A 284 15.04 -2.17 -21.25
N ARG A 285 15.37 -3.46 -21.35
CA ARG A 285 14.54 -4.57 -20.86
C ARG A 285 15.01 -5.04 -19.49
N ASP A 286 14.04 -5.43 -18.67
CA ASP A 286 14.31 -6.11 -17.41
C ASP A 286 14.84 -7.52 -17.69
N SER A 287 15.85 -7.94 -16.94
CA SER A 287 16.41 -9.29 -16.99
C SER A 287 15.84 -10.11 -15.84
N GLU A 288 14.83 -10.91 -16.15
CA GLU A 288 14.29 -11.92 -15.23
C GLU A 288 15.35 -13.01 -14.93
N ARG A 289 15.35 -13.50 -13.70
CA ARG A 289 16.15 -14.64 -13.22
C ARG A 289 15.44 -15.97 -13.45
N SER A 290 14.12 -16.02 -13.31
CA SER A 290 13.33 -17.22 -13.55
C SER A 290 13.52 -17.74 -14.98
N ARG A 291 13.63 -19.06 -15.11
CA ARG A 291 13.67 -19.77 -16.40
C ARG A 291 12.27 -19.95 -16.96
N ALA A 292 11.29 -20.21 -16.09
CA ALA A 292 9.88 -20.28 -16.43
C ALA A 292 9.12 -19.13 -15.76
N VAL A 293 8.31 -18.42 -16.55
CA VAL A 293 7.32 -17.46 -16.06
C VAL A 293 5.96 -18.09 -16.31
N LEU A 294 5.17 -18.24 -15.26
CA LEU A 294 3.83 -18.82 -15.36
C LEU A 294 2.80 -17.70 -15.43
N GLU A 295 1.82 -17.91 -16.30
CA GLU A 295 0.63 -17.09 -16.45
C GLU A 295 -0.53 -17.72 -15.65
N PHE A 296 -1.47 -16.89 -15.20
CA PHE A 296 -2.61 -17.33 -14.40
C PHE A 296 -3.87 -16.63 -14.90
N ASP A 297 -4.80 -17.38 -15.50
CA ASP A 297 -6.00 -16.83 -16.15
C ASP A 297 -6.79 -15.85 -15.27
N THR A 298 -6.99 -16.19 -13.99
CA THR A 298 -7.72 -15.32 -13.05
C THR A 298 -7.00 -13.99 -12.82
N LEU A 299 -5.67 -14.00 -12.75
CA LEU A 299 -4.84 -12.79 -12.59
C LEU A 299 -4.89 -11.92 -13.85
N GLU A 300 -4.84 -12.53 -15.03
CA GLU A 300 -4.93 -11.81 -16.30
C GLU A 300 -6.30 -11.17 -16.48
N ARG A 301 -7.38 -11.93 -16.25
CA ARG A 301 -8.75 -11.44 -16.37
C ARG A 301 -9.05 -10.29 -15.42
N ILE A 302 -8.57 -10.33 -14.17
CA ILE A 302 -8.77 -9.21 -13.23
C ILE A 302 -7.94 -8.00 -13.65
N HIS A 303 -6.72 -8.20 -14.16
CA HIS A 303 -5.93 -7.11 -14.70
C HIS A 303 -6.64 -6.44 -15.89
N GLU A 304 -7.06 -7.21 -16.89
CA GLU A 304 -7.79 -6.73 -18.07
C GLU A 304 -9.07 -5.96 -17.69
N ALA A 305 -9.85 -6.49 -16.73
CA ALA A 305 -11.04 -5.81 -16.22
C ALA A 305 -10.71 -4.41 -15.66
N THR A 306 -9.57 -4.26 -14.98
CA THR A 306 -9.12 -2.96 -14.46
C THR A 306 -8.51 -2.01 -15.50
N LEU A 307 -8.21 -2.51 -16.71
CA LEU A 307 -7.74 -1.71 -17.85
C LEU A 307 -8.88 -1.10 -18.65
N GLY A 308 -9.99 -1.83 -18.85
CA GLY A 308 -11.04 -1.53 -19.83
C GLY A 308 -11.68 -0.13 -19.76
N ARG A 309 -11.50 0.59 -18.64
CA ARG A 309 -11.92 1.99 -18.43
C ARG A 309 -10.92 2.78 -17.57
N ALA A 310 -9.62 2.49 -17.69
CA ALA A 310 -8.61 3.09 -16.82
C ALA A 310 -8.52 4.63 -16.95
N ALA A 311 -8.85 5.18 -18.12
CA ALA A 311 -8.88 6.61 -18.37
C ALA A 311 -10.20 7.30 -17.95
N ASP A 312 -11.25 6.53 -17.63
CA ASP A 312 -12.56 7.05 -17.21
C ASP A 312 -12.49 7.51 -15.76
N ARG A 313 -12.00 8.74 -15.57
CA ARG A 313 -11.80 9.31 -14.24
C ARG A 313 -13.12 9.52 -13.51
N PRO A 314 -13.28 9.00 -12.27
CA PRO A 314 -14.46 9.27 -11.47
C PRO A 314 -14.51 10.73 -11.02
N ALA A 315 -15.71 11.26 -10.80
CA ALA A 315 -15.89 12.58 -10.21
C ALA A 315 -15.32 12.63 -8.78
N PRO A 316 -14.79 13.77 -8.32
CA PRO A 316 -14.41 13.94 -6.92
C PRO A 316 -15.59 13.63 -5.98
N GLY A 317 -15.37 12.75 -5.00
CA GLY A 317 -16.43 12.33 -4.08
C GLY A 317 -17.35 11.22 -4.62
N ALA A 318 -17.05 10.61 -5.77
CA ALA A 318 -17.77 9.43 -6.27
C ALA A 318 -17.84 8.30 -5.21
N LEU A 319 -16.84 8.24 -4.34
CA LEU A 319 -16.71 7.26 -3.27
C LEU A 319 -17.63 7.51 -2.06
N ASP A 320 -18.32 8.65 -1.99
CA ASP A 320 -19.21 8.97 -0.86
C ASP A 320 -20.33 7.92 -0.70
N ALA A 321 -20.83 7.36 -1.80
CA ALA A 321 -21.84 6.30 -1.78
C ALA A 321 -21.32 4.98 -1.19
N ALA A 322 -20.00 4.78 -1.25
CA ALA A 322 -19.29 3.62 -0.71
C ALA A 322 -18.74 3.85 0.70
N ALA A 323 -19.13 4.95 1.35
CA ALA A 323 -18.75 5.25 2.73
C ALA A 323 -19.03 4.06 3.66
N ALA A 324 -18.11 3.84 4.61
CA ALA A 324 -18.26 2.87 5.68
C ALA A 324 -19.58 3.10 6.42
N PHE A 325 -20.26 2.02 6.82
CA PHE A 325 -21.53 2.13 7.51
C PHE A 325 -21.37 2.83 8.87
N PRO A 326 -22.44 3.47 9.38
CA PRO A 326 -22.46 3.95 10.75
C PRO A 326 -22.14 2.83 11.74
N VAL A 327 -21.33 3.13 12.75
CA VAL A 327 -20.83 2.15 13.72
C VAL A 327 -21.98 1.63 14.56
N ARG A 328 -22.11 0.29 14.62
CA ARG A 328 -23.13 -0.42 15.40
C ARG A 328 -22.50 -1.09 16.62
N GLY A 329 -23.31 -1.42 17.63
CA GLY A 329 -22.89 -2.16 18.83
C GLY A 329 -23.58 -1.67 20.10
N GLY A 330 -23.19 -2.26 21.23
CA GLY A 330 -23.71 -1.93 22.56
C GLY A 330 -23.29 -0.55 23.07
N ALA A 331 -23.48 -0.33 24.37
CA ALA A 331 -23.11 0.93 25.03
C ALA A 331 -21.61 1.25 24.84
N PRO A 332 -21.24 2.48 24.47
CA PRO A 332 -19.87 2.84 24.13
C PRO A 332 -18.94 2.76 25.35
N VAL A 333 -17.75 2.19 25.15
CA VAL A 333 -16.63 2.20 26.08
C VAL A 333 -15.67 3.31 25.63
N PRO A 334 -15.58 4.44 26.34
CA PRO A 334 -14.73 5.55 25.92
C PRO A 334 -13.26 5.16 25.95
N LEU A 335 -12.50 5.59 24.93
CA LEU A 335 -11.04 5.44 24.91
C LEU A 335 -10.37 6.67 25.54
N PRO A 336 -9.23 6.51 26.22
CA PRO A 336 -8.41 7.65 26.61
C PRO A 336 -7.84 8.35 25.36
N PRO A 337 -7.35 9.60 25.48
CA PRO A 337 -6.63 10.24 24.40
C PRO A 337 -5.50 9.36 23.84
N PRO A 338 -5.26 9.36 22.51
CA PRO A 338 -4.14 8.65 21.91
C PRO A 338 -2.82 8.95 22.62
N ALA A 339 -2.06 7.90 22.92
CA ALA A 339 -0.72 8.08 23.47
C ALA A 339 0.17 8.85 22.48
N VAL A 340 1.06 9.70 23.00
CA VAL A 340 2.05 10.40 22.15
C VAL A 340 3.14 9.41 21.73
N ALA A 341 3.41 9.33 20.43
CA ALA A 341 4.45 8.45 19.90
C ALA A 341 5.85 8.94 20.31
N PRO A 342 6.69 8.08 20.94
CA PRO A 342 8.06 8.46 21.31
C PRO A 342 9.03 8.55 20.12
N LEU A 343 8.69 7.94 18.97
CA LEU A 343 9.51 8.01 17.75
C LEU A 343 8.80 8.83 16.67
N GLY A 344 9.59 9.65 15.97
CA GLY A 344 9.13 10.29 14.72
C GLY A 344 9.02 9.29 13.56
N VAL A 345 8.29 9.68 12.51
CA VAL A 345 7.94 8.83 11.36
C VAL A 345 9.16 8.12 10.74
N GLU A 346 10.26 8.83 10.48
CA GLU A 346 11.45 8.22 9.86
C GLU A 346 12.03 7.08 10.71
N ARG A 347 12.17 7.29 12.01
CA ARG A 347 12.64 6.24 12.93
C ARG A 347 11.66 5.09 13.02
N ALA A 348 10.36 5.39 13.07
CA ALA A 348 9.32 4.37 13.09
C ALA A 348 9.35 3.50 11.81
N LEU A 349 9.45 4.10 10.63
CA LEU A 349 9.57 3.37 9.35
C LEU A 349 10.79 2.45 9.31
N ARG A 350 11.95 2.91 9.82
CA ARG A 350 13.17 2.09 9.87
C ARG A 350 13.11 0.99 10.93
N ALA A 351 12.43 1.21 12.04
CA ALA A 351 12.30 0.25 13.15
C ALA A 351 11.19 -0.79 12.92
N ARG A 352 10.20 -0.45 12.09
CA ARG A 352 9.05 -1.28 11.75
C ARG A 352 9.46 -2.66 11.25
N ARG A 353 8.81 -3.69 11.79
CA ARG A 353 8.96 -5.09 11.40
C ARG A 353 7.67 -5.87 11.64
N SER A 354 7.56 -7.01 10.99
CA SER A 354 6.54 -8.02 11.31
C SER A 354 7.05 -8.91 12.45
N SER A 355 6.25 -9.06 13.51
CA SER A 355 6.67 -9.72 14.76
C SER A 355 6.71 -11.24 14.70
N PHE A 356 5.94 -11.88 13.82
CA PHE A 356 5.86 -13.33 13.58
C PHE A 356 6.19 -14.23 14.80
N GLY A 357 5.16 -14.58 15.57
CA GLY A 357 5.26 -15.53 16.68
C GLY A 357 5.95 -15.00 17.95
N ARG A 358 6.26 -13.69 18.01
CA ARG A 358 6.96 -13.07 19.15
C ARG A 358 6.06 -12.39 20.18
N PHE A 359 4.74 -12.38 19.99
CA PHE A 359 3.85 -11.69 20.93
C PHE A 359 3.91 -12.29 22.34
N ASP A 360 3.75 -11.42 23.34
CA ASP A 360 3.81 -11.75 24.76
C ASP A 360 2.63 -11.08 25.49
N ALA A 361 1.69 -11.90 25.96
CA ALA A 361 0.53 -11.45 26.70
C ALA A 361 0.83 -11.08 28.17
N SER A 362 2.02 -11.40 28.70
CA SER A 362 2.37 -11.07 30.09
C SER A 362 2.40 -9.56 30.36
N ARG A 363 2.56 -8.77 29.29
CA ARG A 363 2.45 -7.32 29.30
C ARG A 363 1.29 -6.90 28.42
N ALA A 364 0.25 -6.36 29.04
CA ALA A 364 -0.89 -5.80 28.32
C ALA A 364 -0.48 -4.55 27.53
N VAL A 365 -1.17 -4.33 26.40
CA VAL A 365 -1.10 -3.06 25.66
C VAL A 365 -1.88 -2.01 26.45
N THR A 366 -1.39 -0.78 26.53
CA THR A 366 -2.15 0.27 27.24
C THR A 366 -3.35 0.72 26.39
N ALA A 367 -4.44 1.16 27.04
CA ALA A 367 -5.59 1.68 26.30
C ALA A 367 -5.23 2.88 25.40
N GLY A 368 -4.27 3.73 25.82
CA GLY A 368 -3.79 4.85 25.01
C GLY A 368 -3.00 4.43 23.77
N GLN A 369 -2.28 3.30 23.83
CA GLN A 369 -1.61 2.73 22.66
C GLN A 369 -2.59 2.12 21.66
N LEU A 370 -3.61 1.39 22.15
CA LEU A 370 -4.70 0.91 21.28
C LEU A 370 -5.45 2.09 20.65
N ALA A 371 -5.76 3.13 21.43
CA ALA A 371 -6.43 4.33 20.96
C ALA A 371 -5.63 5.04 19.86
N ALA A 372 -4.30 5.14 20.00
CA ALA A 372 -3.43 5.68 18.95
C ALA A 372 -3.48 4.84 17.66
N ALA A 373 -3.35 3.51 17.76
CA ALA A 373 -3.44 2.63 16.60
C ALA A 373 -4.78 2.76 15.86
N LEU A 374 -5.90 2.76 16.59
CA LEU A 374 -7.24 2.90 16.01
C LEU A 374 -7.47 4.29 15.40
N ALA A 375 -7.07 5.36 16.08
CA ALA A 375 -7.23 6.73 15.60
C ALA A 375 -6.42 6.99 14.33
N ASP A 376 -5.15 6.60 14.31
CA ASP A 376 -4.27 6.76 13.14
C ASP A 376 -4.78 5.93 11.94
N CYS A 377 -5.18 4.68 12.19
CA CYS A 377 -5.76 3.82 11.15
C CYS A 377 -7.07 4.41 10.59
N ALA A 378 -7.95 4.93 11.45
CA ALA A 378 -9.22 5.51 11.02
C ALA A 378 -9.03 6.84 10.26
N ALA A 379 -7.96 7.58 10.54
CA ALA A 379 -7.62 8.81 9.82
C ALA A 379 -6.94 8.54 8.46
N THR A 380 -6.65 7.28 8.13
CA THR A 380 -5.96 6.92 6.89
C THR A 380 -6.88 7.02 5.68
N SER A 381 -6.36 7.57 4.59
CA SER A 381 -7.02 7.62 3.28
C SER A 381 -6.01 7.26 2.19
N VAL A 382 -6.43 6.97 0.95
CA VAL A 382 -5.48 6.82 -0.16
C VAL A 382 -5.08 8.21 -0.69
N GLY A 383 -5.99 9.19 -0.61
CA GLY A 383 -5.79 10.53 -1.12
C GLY A 383 -5.84 10.59 -2.66
N SER A 384 -6.58 9.66 -3.26
CA SER A 384 -6.80 9.59 -4.71
C SER A 384 -7.76 10.69 -5.19
N GLU A 385 -7.82 10.89 -6.50
CA GLU A 385 -8.72 11.84 -7.16
C GLU A 385 -10.22 11.49 -7.04
N ALA A 386 -10.54 10.25 -6.71
CA ALA A 386 -11.91 9.79 -6.47
C ALA A 386 -12.43 10.19 -5.08
N GLU A 387 -11.53 10.47 -4.13
CA GLU A 387 -11.85 10.96 -2.80
C GLU A 387 -12.01 12.48 -2.82
N ARG A 388 -12.91 13.01 -1.97
CA ARG A 388 -12.93 14.46 -1.68
C ARG A 388 -12.24 14.75 -0.34
N PRO A 389 -11.51 15.87 -0.23
CA PRO A 389 -10.95 16.31 1.06
C PRO A 389 -12.03 16.40 2.14
N GLY A 390 -11.79 15.81 3.31
CA GLY A 390 -12.76 15.76 4.41
C GLY A 390 -14.01 14.92 4.11
N GLY A 391 -13.99 14.10 3.06
CA GLY A 391 -15.05 13.15 2.73
C GLY A 391 -15.20 12.03 3.77
N PRO A 392 -16.25 11.19 3.61
CA PRO A 392 -16.44 10.04 4.47
C PRO A 392 -15.30 9.02 4.30
N ARG A 393 -15.10 8.20 5.34
CA ARG A 393 -14.11 7.12 5.31
C ARG A 393 -14.63 5.92 4.52
N LEU A 394 -13.74 5.27 3.78
CA LEU A 394 -14.03 3.99 3.11
C LEU A 394 -13.91 2.78 4.04
N THR A 395 -13.12 2.91 5.10
CA THR A 395 -12.83 1.82 6.02
C THR A 395 -13.58 1.99 7.34
N ALA A 396 -14.14 0.89 7.84
CA ALA A 396 -14.49 0.74 9.26
C ALA A 396 -13.44 -0.15 9.94
N LEU A 397 -13.30 -0.01 11.26
CA LEU A 397 -12.32 -0.75 12.04
C LEU A 397 -13.02 -1.51 13.17
N TYR A 398 -12.73 -2.79 13.28
CA TYR A 398 -13.10 -3.62 14.42
C TYR A 398 -11.84 -4.00 15.18
N ALA A 399 -11.98 -4.20 16.49
CA ALA A 399 -10.90 -4.59 17.38
C ALA A 399 -11.34 -5.81 18.21
N PHE A 400 -10.64 -6.92 18.02
CA PHE A 400 -10.68 -8.07 18.91
C PHE A 400 -9.65 -7.83 20.02
N VAL A 401 -10.11 -7.46 21.20
CA VAL A 401 -9.29 -7.13 22.35
C VAL A 401 -9.03 -8.39 23.18
N ASN A 402 -7.76 -8.76 23.36
CA ASN A 402 -7.35 -9.84 24.25
C ASN A 402 -6.78 -9.29 25.57
N HIS A 403 -5.70 -8.51 25.48
CA HIS A 403 -4.87 -8.08 26.62
C HIS A 403 -4.59 -6.58 26.55
N VAL A 404 -5.61 -5.77 26.87
CA VAL A 404 -5.53 -4.31 26.89
C VAL A 404 -5.95 -3.78 28.26
N GLU A 405 -5.12 -2.92 28.84
CA GLU A 405 -5.37 -2.36 30.18
C GLU A 405 -6.71 -1.61 30.23
N GLY A 406 -7.56 -1.97 31.19
CA GLY A 406 -8.83 -1.28 31.43
C GLY A 406 -9.93 -1.51 30.39
N ILE A 407 -9.70 -2.41 29.41
CA ILE A 407 -10.70 -2.79 28.41
C ILE A 407 -10.94 -4.28 28.52
N ALA A 408 -12.20 -4.69 28.72
CA ALA A 408 -12.54 -6.09 28.83
C ALA A 408 -12.23 -6.85 27.52
N PRO A 409 -11.82 -8.13 27.58
CA PRO A 409 -11.70 -8.94 26.39
C PRO A 409 -13.03 -9.06 25.66
N GLY A 410 -13.00 -8.87 24.34
CA GLY A 410 -14.20 -8.76 23.52
C GLY A 410 -13.90 -8.32 22.10
N THR A 411 -14.92 -8.41 21.25
CA THR A 411 -14.93 -7.85 19.90
C THR A 411 -15.68 -6.53 19.91
N TYR A 412 -15.07 -5.49 19.34
CA TYR A 412 -15.59 -4.12 19.37
C TYR A 412 -15.56 -3.50 17.98
N ALA A 413 -16.54 -2.67 17.65
CA ALA A 413 -16.48 -1.74 16.53
C ALA A 413 -15.93 -0.39 17.03
N TYR A 414 -14.95 0.19 16.34
CA TYR A 414 -14.40 1.49 16.71
C TYR A 414 -15.25 2.64 16.18
N ASP A 415 -15.66 3.53 17.07
CA ASP A 415 -16.35 4.79 16.77
C ASP A 415 -15.35 5.95 16.82
N PRO A 416 -14.81 6.39 15.66
CA PRO A 416 -13.84 7.48 15.62
C PRO A 416 -14.45 8.85 15.93
N GLN A 417 -15.77 9.04 15.79
CA GLN A 417 -16.42 10.31 16.13
C GLN A 417 -16.58 10.45 17.65
N ALA A 418 -17.03 9.38 18.31
CA ALA A 418 -17.14 9.35 19.77
C ALA A 418 -15.82 9.04 20.48
N HIS A 419 -14.77 8.66 19.73
CA HIS A 419 -13.53 8.11 20.25
C HIS A 419 -13.76 6.99 21.27
N ALA A 420 -14.54 5.99 20.87
CA ALA A 420 -15.02 4.92 21.75
C ALA A 420 -15.06 3.56 21.04
N LEU A 421 -15.07 2.49 21.82
CA LEU A 421 -15.31 1.13 21.36
C LEU A 421 -16.76 0.74 21.64
N ARG A 422 -17.48 0.24 20.63
CA ARG A 422 -18.84 -0.29 20.78
C ARG A 422 -18.79 -1.82 20.83
N PRO A 423 -19.21 -2.47 21.93
CA PRO A 423 -19.19 -3.93 22.03
C PRO A 423 -20.03 -4.59 20.93
N VAL A 424 -19.47 -5.62 20.29
CA VAL A 424 -20.14 -6.45 19.26
C VAL A 424 -20.38 -7.85 19.81
N VAL A 425 -19.29 -8.54 20.19
CA VAL A 425 -19.33 -9.87 20.83
C VAL A 425 -18.57 -9.79 22.15
N PRO A 426 -19.20 -10.11 23.30
CA PRO A 426 -18.51 -10.11 24.59
C PRO A 426 -17.65 -11.37 24.77
N GLY A 427 -16.59 -11.27 25.58
CA GLY A 427 -15.77 -12.41 25.98
C GLY A 427 -14.47 -12.55 25.19
N PRO A 428 -13.56 -13.42 25.64
CA PRO A 428 -12.21 -13.51 25.09
C PRO A 428 -12.21 -14.00 23.63
N PRO A 429 -11.69 -13.23 22.67
CA PRO A 429 -11.75 -13.57 21.25
C PRO A 429 -10.66 -14.54 20.79
N GLY A 430 -9.63 -14.79 21.62
CA GLY A 430 -8.48 -15.64 21.30
C GLY A 430 -8.81 -16.98 20.62
N PRO A 431 -9.75 -17.79 21.14
CA PRO A 431 -10.14 -19.05 20.51
C PRO A 431 -10.75 -18.88 19.11
N PHE A 432 -11.58 -17.85 18.89
CA PHE A 432 -12.13 -17.53 17.57
C PHE A 432 -11.00 -17.13 16.60
N LEU A 433 -10.13 -16.22 17.04
CA LEU A 433 -9.02 -15.71 16.26
C LEU A 433 -8.09 -16.86 15.80
N GLN A 434 -7.69 -17.73 16.74
CA GLN A 434 -6.72 -18.79 16.44
C GLN A 434 -7.30 -19.89 15.54
N ARG A 435 -8.57 -20.27 15.72
CA ARG A 435 -9.23 -21.30 14.88
C ARG A 435 -9.44 -20.86 13.43
N ASN A 436 -9.62 -19.55 13.21
CA ASN A 436 -9.87 -19.00 11.88
C ASN A 436 -8.59 -18.46 11.21
N TYR A 437 -7.41 -18.77 11.75
CA TYR A 437 -6.12 -18.39 11.17
C TYR A 437 -5.43 -19.59 10.52
N PHE A 438 -5.01 -19.46 9.26
CA PHE A 438 -4.55 -20.60 8.45
C PHE A 438 -3.05 -20.90 8.54
N LEU A 439 -2.28 -20.02 9.17
CA LEU A 439 -0.83 -20.16 9.25
C LEU A 439 -0.38 -20.41 10.70
N SER A 440 0.77 -21.06 10.86
CA SER A 440 1.37 -21.35 12.17
C SER A 440 2.41 -20.32 12.62
N ASN A 441 2.45 -19.14 11.99
CA ASN A 441 3.46 -18.11 12.23
C ASN A 441 3.03 -17.02 13.22
N TYR A 442 1.82 -17.10 13.78
CA TYR A 442 1.34 -16.25 14.88
C TYR A 442 0.55 -17.08 15.88
N ASN A 443 0.71 -16.73 17.16
CA ASN A 443 -0.24 -17.08 18.22
C ASN A 443 -1.10 -15.83 18.48
N LEU A 444 -2.37 -15.88 18.04
CA LEU A 444 -3.28 -14.73 18.09
C LEU A 444 -3.78 -14.44 19.50
N GLU A 445 -3.83 -15.44 20.38
CA GLU A 445 -4.20 -15.27 21.78
C GLU A 445 -3.15 -14.46 22.55
N GLN A 446 -1.88 -14.48 22.11
CA GLN A 446 -0.81 -13.69 22.73
C GLN A 446 -0.77 -12.23 22.28
N ALA A 447 -1.45 -11.88 21.19
CA ALA A 447 -1.55 -10.48 20.75
C ALA A 447 -2.40 -9.68 21.73
N GLY A 448 -2.06 -8.42 22.00
CA GLY A 448 -2.87 -7.54 22.84
C GLY A 448 -4.23 -7.22 22.20
N ALA A 449 -4.23 -6.95 20.89
CA ALA A 449 -5.45 -6.81 20.12
C ALA A 449 -5.23 -7.22 18.65
N VAL A 450 -6.29 -7.59 17.96
CA VAL A 450 -6.33 -7.79 16.50
C VAL A 450 -7.30 -6.79 15.89
N ILE A 451 -6.79 -5.85 15.11
CA ILE A 451 -7.57 -4.83 14.39
C ILE A 451 -7.90 -5.35 12.99
N VAL A 452 -9.14 -5.17 12.56
CA VAL A 452 -9.66 -5.67 11.29
C VAL A 452 -10.29 -4.51 10.53
N PRO A 453 -9.66 -4.01 9.46
CA PRO A 453 -10.30 -3.08 8.56
C PRO A 453 -11.30 -3.81 7.67
N THR A 454 -12.47 -3.21 7.51
CA THR A 454 -13.52 -3.66 6.61
C THR A 454 -13.83 -2.60 5.56
N VAL A 455 -14.27 -3.03 4.38
CA VAL A 455 -14.61 -2.14 3.26
C VAL A 455 -15.87 -2.63 2.56
N ARG A 456 -16.72 -1.70 2.16
CA ARG A 456 -17.88 -1.95 1.29
C ARG A 456 -17.43 -2.15 -0.16
N THR A 457 -16.98 -3.36 -0.47
CA THR A 457 -16.20 -3.61 -1.69
C THR A 457 -17.05 -3.48 -2.94
N THR A 458 -18.26 -4.06 -2.97
CA THR A 458 -19.13 -3.93 -4.14
C THR A 458 -19.63 -2.50 -4.32
N ALA A 459 -19.88 -1.75 -3.25
CA ALA A 459 -20.24 -0.33 -3.34
C ALA A 459 -19.11 0.52 -3.96
N VAL A 460 -17.84 0.24 -3.67
CA VAL A 460 -16.72 0.90 -4.35
C VAL A 460 -16.69 0.52 -5.82
N LEU A 461 -16.83 -0.75 -6.16
CA LEU A 461 -16.85 -1.20 -7.55
C LEU A 461 -18.02 -0.60 -8.34
N ASP A 462 -19.19 -0.46 -7.73
CA ASP A 462 -20.37 0.15 -8.34
C ASP A 462 -20.16 1.65 -8.56
N ALA A 463 -19.45 2.33 -7.65
CA ALA A 463 -19.18 3.76 -7.74
C ALA A 463 -18.13 4.13 -8.78
N VAL A 464 -17.06 3.34 -8.92
CA VAL A 464 -15.88 3.70 -9.76
C VAL A 464 -15.44 2.62 -10.75
N GLY A 465 -16.23 1.56 -10.91
CA GLY A 465 -15.95 0.44 -11.81
C GLY A 465 -14.90 -0.55 -11.31
N ASP A 466 -14.53 -1.50 -12.16
CA ASP A 466 -13.62 -2.62 -11.85
C ASP A 466 -12.25 -2.15 -11.30
N ARG A 467 -11.75 -1.01 -11.78
CA ARG A 467 -10.51 -0.38 -11.27
C ARG A 467 -10.60 -0.01 -9.79
N GLY A 468 -11.81 0.19 -9.27
CA GLY A 468 -12.10 0.34 -7.84
C GLY A 468 -11.56 -0.79 -6.98
N TYR A 469 -11.36 -2.00 -7.53
CA TYR A 469 -10.73 -3.09 -6.80
C TYR A 469 -9.29 -2.77 -6.36
N ARG A 470 -8.51 -2.09 -7.22
CA ARG A 470 -7.17 -1.62 -6.88
C ARG A 470 -7.25 -0.60 -5.74
N LEU A 471 -8.24 0.29 -5.77
CA LEU A 471 -8.45 1.31 -4.73
C LEU A 471 -8.86 0.69 -3.39
N VAL A 472 -9.81 -0.26 -3.36
CA VAL A 472 -10.22 -0.97 -2.13
C VAL A 472 -8.99 -1.55 -1.42
N ASN A 473 -8.17 -2.27 -2.17
CA ASN A 473 -6.97 -2.89 -1.62
C ASN A 473 -5.89 -1.85 -1.28
N ALA A 474 -5.75 -0.78 -2.07
CA ALA A 474 -4.84 0.31 -1.74
C ALA A 474 -5.24 1.00 -0.41
N ALA A 475 -6.55 1.16 -0.14
CA ALA A 475 -7.04 1.70 1.12
C ALA A 475 -6.72 0.79 2.31
N VAL A 476 -6.94 -0.52 2.18
CA VAL A 476 -6.58 -1.49 3.22
C VAL A 476 -5.06 -1.57 3.43
N GLY A 477 -4.27 -1.56 2.36
CA GLY A 477 -2.82 -1.53 2.40
C GLY A 477 -2.26 -0.26 3.06
N ALA A 478 -2.90 0.88 2.80
CA ALA A 478 -2.59 2.14 3.46
C ALA A 478 -2.85 2.03 4.98
N VAL A 479 -4.03 1.54 5.39
CA VAL A 479 -4.34 1.32 6.81
C VAL A 479 -3.31 0.38 7.45
N ALA A 480 -2.93 -0.71 6.77
CA ALA A 480 -1.92 -1.65 7.26
C ALA A 480 -0.55 -1.00 7.47
N GLN A 481 -0.14 -0.09 6.57
CA GLN A 481 1.12 0.63 6.72
C GLN A 481 1.07 1.65 7.86
N THR A 482 -0.04 2.38 8.01
CA THR A 482 -0.25 3.27 9.17
C THR A 482 -0.16 2.46 10.45
N PHE A 483 -0.91 1.36 10.56
CA PHE A 483 -0.89 0.43 11.68
C PHE A 483 0.53 0.01 12.07
N TYR A 484 1.30 -0.48 11.09
CA TYR A 484 2.67 -0.89 11.32
C TYR A 484 3.58 0.26 11.81
N THR A 485 3.40 1.46 11.23
CA THR A 485 4.22 2.63 11.57
C THR A 485 3.89 3.12 12.97
N THR A 486 2.60 3.21 13.32
CA THR A 486 2.12 3.57 14.67
C THR A 486 2.61 2.55 15.70
N ALA A 487 2.47 1.25 15.43
CA ALA A 487 2.97 0.21 16.33
C ALA A 487 4.48 0.36 16.59
N ALA A 488 5.27 0.50 15.54
CA ALA A 488 6.71 0.72 15.65
C ALA A 488 7.04 2.01 16.42
N ALA A 489 6.28 3.08 16.18
CA ALA A 489 6.47 4.36 16.85
C ALA A 489 6.25 4.27 18.36
N HIS A 490 5.34 3.40 18.82
CA HIS A 490 5.08 3.10 20.23
C HIS A 490 5.93 1.96 20.82
N GLY A 491 6.86 1.39 20.05
CA GLY A 491 7.68 0.26 20.50
C GLY A 491 6.88 -1.06 20.66
N LEU A 492 5.75 -1.18 19.95
CA LEU A 492 4.93 -2.39 19.90
C LEU A 492 5.35 -3.28 18.73
N GLY A 493 5.13 -4.59 18.93
CA GLY A 493 5.11 -5.56 17.85
C GLY A 493 3.85 -5.42 17.00
N ALA A 494 3.99 -5.76 15.72
CA ALA A 494 2.91 -5.73 14.74
C ALA A 494 2.96 -6.95 13.83
N GLY A 495 1.80 -7.50 13.49
CA GLY A 495 1.64 -8.55 12.50
C GLY A 495 0.48 -8.22 11.59
N VAL A 496 0.60 -8.54 10.31
CA VAL A 496 -0.47 -8.33 9.35
C VAL A 496 -0.57 -9.58 8.51
N ALA A 497 -1.78 -10.11 8.37
CA ALA A 497 -2.00 -11.36 7.67
C ALA A 497 -3.29 -11.35 6.84
N LEU A 498 -3.21 -12.08 5.73
CA LEU A 498 -4.30 -12.28 4.78
C LEU A 498 -4.86 -13.71 4.86
N GLY A 499 -4.16 -14.64 5.52
CA GLY A 499 -4.54 -16.05 5.64
C GLY A 499 -5.46 -16.32 6.81
N PHE A 500 -6.72 -15.89 6.72
CA PHE A 500 -7.77 -16.15 7.70
C PHE A 500 -9.11 -16.42 7.00
N ASP A 501 -10.09 -17.00 7.71
CA ASP A 501 -11.43 -17.23 7.16
C ASP A 501 -12.25 -15.94 7.19
N ASN A 502 -12.27 -15.22 6.06
CA ASN A 502 -13.01 -13.97 5.94
C ASN A 502 -14.51 -14.14 6.21
N VAL A 503 -15.11 -15.28 5.84
CA VAL A 503 -16.55 -15.52 6.01
C VAL A 503 -16.89 -15.70 7.49
N SER A 504 -16.07 -16.42 8.26
CA SER A 504 -16.25 -16.52 9.72
C SER A 504 -16.13 -15.16 10.40
N TYR A 505 -15.28 -14.26 9.90
CA TYR A 505 -15.19 -12.89 10.42
C TYR A 505 -16.41 -12.05 10.05
N VAL A 506 -16.98 -12.22 8.84
CA VAL A 506 -18.26 -11.58 8.47
C VAL A 506 -19.37 -12.01 9.44
N GLU A 507 -19.45 -13.30 9.76
CA GLU A 507 -20.44 -13.86 10.69
C GLU A 507 -20.23 -13.31 12.13
N GLU A 508 -19.00 -13.38 12.66
CA GLU A 508 -18.65 -12.93 14.01
C GLU A 508 -18.87 -11.43 14.22
N LEU A 509 -18.63 -10.61 13.20
CA LEU A 509 -18.84 -9.17 13.24
C LEU A 509 -20.30 -8.75 12.99
N GLY A 510 -21.20 -9.71 12.73
CA GLY A 510 -22.60 -9.43 12.43
C GLY A 510 -22.80 -8.71 11.09
N LEU A 511 -21.91 -8.97 10.13
CA LEU A 511 -21.88 -8.34 8.80
C LEU A 511 -22.57 -9.19 7.72
N THR A 512 -23.11 -10.36 8.08
CA THR A 512 -23.84 -11.24 7.16
C THR A 512 -24.95 -10.50 6.42
N GLY A 513 -24.97 -10.61 5.10
CA GLY A 513 -25.94 -9.92 4.23
C GLY A 513 -25.62 -8.44 3.97
N SER A 514 -24.53 -7.91 4.52
CA SER A 514 -24.00 -6.60 4.16
C SER A 514 -22.92 -6.72 3.06
N ASP A 515 -22.56 -5.58 2.47
CA ASP A 515 -21.43 -5.46 1.53
C ASP A 515 -20.07 -5.25 2.24
N GLU A 516 -20.05 -5.22 3.56
CA GLU A 516 -18.85 -4.90 4.33
C GLU A 516 -17.99 -6.15 4.56
N ALA A 517 -16.82 -6.20 3.92
CA ALA A 517 -15.94 -7.36 3.95
C ALA A 517 -14.64 -7.08 4.73
N PRO A 518 -14.24 -7.96 5.68
CA PRO A 518 -12.92 -7.92 6.28
C PRO A 518 -11.90 -8.44 5.27
N LEU A 519 -10.87 -7.66 4.97
CA LEU A 519 -9.87 -8.03 3.94
C LEU A 519 -8.49 -8.37 4.53
N LEU A 520 -8.28 -8.07 5.81
CA LEU A 520 -6.98 -8.14 6.47
C LEU A 520 -7.17 -8.29 7.99
N ILE A 521 -6.27 -8.98 8.67
CA ILE A 521 -6.15 -8.91 10.14
C ILE A 521 -4.81 -8.29 10.54
N MET A 522 -4.81 -7.43 11.57
CA MET A 522 -3.65 -6.66 12.03
C MET A 522 -3.44 -6.86 13.54
N LEU A 523 -2.47 -7.67 13.91
CA LEU A 523 -2.15 -8.05 15.29
C LEU A 523 -1.21 -7.02 15.92
N LEU A 524 -1.55 -6.53 17.11
CA LEU A 524 -0.78 -5.56 17.90
C LEU A 524 -0.46 -6.15 19.28
N GLY A 525 0.75 -5.96 19.78
CA GLY A 525 1.11 -6.45 21.11
C GLY A 525 2.55 -6.17 21.50
N HIS A 526 2.91 -6.47 22.75
CA HIS A 526 4.32 -6.47 23.14
C HIS A 526 5.03 -7.71 22.59
N GLU A 527 6.30 -7.56 22.22
CA GLU A 527 7.15 -8.70 21.84
C GLU A 527 7.92 -9.22 23.05
N ARG A 528 8.23 -10.52 23.05
CA ARG A 528 9.17 -11.13 24.00
C ARG A 528 10.54 -10.44 23.88
N PRO A 529 11.19 -10.09 25.00
CA PRO A 529 12.45 -9.35 24.99
C PRO A 529 13.64 -10.16 24.45
N LEU A 530 13.58 -11.50 24.46
CA LEU A 530 14.67 -12.37 23.99
C LEU A 530 14.22 -13.20 22.76
N PRO A 531 14.85 -13.01 21.58
CA PRO A 531 14.49 -13.74 20.35
C PRO A 531 14.86 -15.23 20.35
N ALA A 532 15.50 -15.74 21.41
CA ALA A 532 15.99 -17.13 21.53
C ALA A 532 15.03 -18.08 22.27
N ASP A 533 13.93 -17.59 22.85
CA ASP A 533 12.93 -18.45 23.52
C ASP A 533 11.96 -19.09 22.51
N PHE A 534 12.52 -19.87 21.59
CA PHE A 534 11.75 -20.79 20.77
C PHE A 534 11.29 -21.95 21.66
N ARG A 535 10.02 -21.94 22.08
CA ARG A 535 9.40 -23.14 22.67
C ARG A 535 9.06 -24.09 21.53
N HIS A 536 9.90 -25.11 21.36
CA HIS A 536 9.71 -26.21 20.43
C HIS A 536 8.38 -26.98 20.64
N GLU A 537 7.71 -26.75 21.77
CA GLU A 537 6.37 -27.27 22.10
C GLU A 537 5.24 -26.70 21.23
N ILE A 538 5.49 -25.63 20.44
CA ILE A 538 4.50 -24.97 19.56
C ILE A 538 4.66 -25.37 18.08
N ALA A 539 5.66 -26.20 17.74
CA ALA A 539 5.93 -26.64 16.37
C ALA A 539 5.16 -27.92 15.99
#